data_AF-A0AAD2A2H7-F1
#
_entry.id   AF-A0AAD2A2H7-F1
#
_cell.length_a   1.000
_cell.length_b   1.000
_cell.length_c   1.000
_cell.angle_alpha   90.00
_cell.angle_beta   90.00
_cell.angle_gamma   90.00
#
_symmetry.space_group_name_H-M   'P 1'
#
loop_
_entity.id
_entity.type
_entity.pdbx_description
1 polymer ?
#
loop_
_entity_poly.entity_id
_entity_poly.type
_entity_poly.pdbx_seq_one_letter_code
_entity_poly.pdbx_strand_id
1 'polypeptide(L)'
;MCNRRYISRRGPLIVYDTKGAKLVKAFHNITGVEVAHVSRLNLLKWAPGGHLGRFIIWTKSAFEKLDEIYGTFDKPSEKKNGYVLPRAKMVNTDLARIINSDEVQSIVKPIKKEIKRAPLKKNSLKNLNVMLKLNPYAKAARRMALLAEA
;
A
#
# COMPACT_ATOMS: atom_id res chain seq x y z
N MET A 1 -5.47 28.41 31.55
CA MET A 1 -4.45 27.74 30.70
C MET A 1 -4.60 26.24 30.83
N CYS A 2 -4.49 25.48 29.74
CA CYS A 2 -4.56 24.02 29.76
C CYS A 2 -3.14 23.44 29.86
N ASN A 3 -2.83 22.67 30.92
CA ASN A 3 -1.50 22.14 31.27
C ASN A 3 -0.90 21.15 30.23
N ARG A 4 -0.65 21.58 28.99
CA ARG A 4 -0.13 20.78 27.85
C ARG A 4 1.00 21.51 27.11
N ARG A 5 1.99 22.02 27.86
CA ARG A 5 3.07 22.87 27.32
C ARG A 5 4.09 22.10 26.46
N TYR A 6 4.33 20.82 26.75
CA TYR A 6 5.39 20.03 26.12
C TYR A 6 4.83 18.88 25.28
N ILE A 7 5.45 18.65 24.13
CA ILE A 7 5.14 17.52 23.23
C ILE A 7 6.42 16.70 23.07
N SER A 8 6.36 15.42 23.40
CA SER A 8 7.46 14.47 23.22
C SER A 8 7.10 13.41 22.18
N ARG A 9 8.09 12.96 21.41
CA ARG A 9 7.91 11.84 20.48
C ARG A 9 7.70 10.53 21.24
N ARG A 10 6.87 9.65 20.70
CA ARG A 10 6.64 8.31 21.24
C ARG A 10 7.78 7.41 20.79
N GLY A 11 8.55 6.90 21.73
CA GLY A 11 9.62 5.94 21.54
C GLY A 11 9.14 4.50 21.64
N PRO A 12 10.03 3.55 22.02
CA PRO A 12 9.67 2.15 22.10
C PRO A 12 8.60 1.88 23.14
N LEU A 13 7.79 0.86 22.88
CA LEU A 13 6.85 0.28 23.84
C LEU A 13 7.45 -1.01 24.40
N ILE A 14 7.67 -1.07 25.70
CA ILE A 14 8.15 -2.27 26.38
C ILE A 14 6.95 -3.03 26.93
N VAL A 15 6.77 -4.27 26.47
CA VAL A 15 5.67 -5.14 26.93
C VAL A 15 6.19 -6.21 27.86
N TYR A 16 5.60 -6.24 29.05
CA TYR A 16 5.99 -7.14 30.13
C TYR A 16 4.80 -7.93 30.67
N ASP A 17 5.14 -9.00 31.39
CA ASP A 17 4.22 -9.80 32.18
C ASP A 17 4.52 -9.64 33.69
N THR A 18 3.72 -10.23 34.59
CA THR A 18 3.85 -10.11 36.05
C THR A 18 5.28 -10.31 36.57
N LYS A 19 6.06 -11.22 35.99
CA LYS A 19 7.48 -11.45 36.33
C LYS A 19 8.36 -10.20 36.13
N GLY A 20 8.00 -9.34 35.19
CA GLY A 20 8.70 -8.10 34.83
C GLY A 20 8.18 -6.85 35.53
N ALA A 21 7.36 -6.94 36.58
CA ALA A 21 6.75 -5.75 37.21
C ALA A 21 7.77 -4.69 37.68
N LYS A 22 8.99 -5.10 38.03
CA LYS A 22 10.10 -4.19 38.39
C LYS A 22 10.55 -3.29 37.24
N LEU A 23 10.32 -3.68 35.98
CA LEU A 23 10.68 -2.91 34.78
C LEU A 23 9.96 -1.55 34.72
N VAL A 24 8.74 -1.46 35.28
CA VAL A 24 7.96 -0.21 35.25
C VAL A 24 8.74 0.93 35.88
N LYS A 25 9.33 0.72 37.06
CA LYS A 25 10.10 1.76 37.76
C LYS A 25 11.38 2.13 37.02
N ALA A 26 12.05 1.15 36.41
CA ALA A 26 13.30 1.37 35.69
C ALA A 26 13.11 2.21 34.42
N PHE A 27 12.04 1.95 33.66
CA PHE A 27 11.81 2.59 32.35
C PHE A 27 10.91 3.84 32.41
N HIS A 28 10.24 4.11 33.54
CA HIS A 28 9.31 5.25 33.64
C HIS A 28 10.00 6.62 33.49
N ASN A 29 11.25 6.75 33.91
CA ASN A 29 11.99 8.02 33.85
C ASN A 29 12.69 8.26 32.50
N ILE A 30 12.57 7.34 31.53
CA ILE A 30 13.16 7.52 30.21
C ILE A 30 12.14 8.20 29.30
N THR A 31 12.47 9.40 28.82
CA THR A 31 11.56 10.19 27.99
C THR A 31 11.17 9.47 26.71
N GLY A 32 9.86 9.40 26.42
CA GLY A 32 9.31 8.79 25.21
C GLY A 32 9.15 7.27 25.29
N VAL A 33 9.77 6.59 26.25
CA VAL A 33 9.56 5.16 26.47
C VAL A 33 8.25 4.94 27.19
N GLU A 34 7.50 3.94 26.74
CA GLU A 34 6.28 3.52 27.42
C GLU A 34 6.36 2.07 27.82
N VAL A 35 5.69 1.74 28.92
CA VAL A 35 5.58 0.38 29.42
C VAL A 35 4.10 -0.03 29.42
N ALA A 36 3.83 -1.27 29.00
CA ALA A 36 2.49 -1.85 29.00
C ALA A 36 2.52 -3.31 29.46
N HIS A 37 1.48 -3.71 30.17
CA HIS A 37 1.30 -5.11 30.58
C HIS A 37 0.59 -5.90 29.48
N VAL A 38 1.02 -7.13 29.23
CA VAL A 38 0.52 -7.96 28.11
C VAL A 38 -1.00 -8.23 28.18
N SER A 39 -1.55 -8.44 29.38
CA SER A 39 -3.01 -8.63 29.54
C SER A 39 -3.84 -7.36 29.36
N ARG A 40 -3.20 -6.18 29.38
CA ARG A 40 -3.85 -4.86 29.30
C ARG A 40 -3.21 -4.01 28.21
N LEU A 41 -2.99 -4.62 27.05
CA LEU A 41 -2.48 -3.92 25.87
C LEU A 41 -3.51 -2.90 25.39
N ASN A 42 -3.09 -1.64 25.38
CA ASN A 42 -3.93 -0.53 24.92
C ASN A 42 -3.58 -0.18 23.48
N LEU A 43 -4.60 -0.14 22.61
CA LEU A 43 -4.46 0.26 21.21
C LEU A 43 -3.82 1.65 21.06
N LEU A 44 -4.13 2.61 21.94
CA LEU A 44 -3.59 3.97 21.87
C LEU A 44 -2.07 4.04 22.12
N LYS A 45 -1.56 3.10 22.92
CA LYS A 45 -0.11 2.94 23.13
C LYS A 45 0.52 2.14 21.99
N TRP A 46 -0.21 1.18 21.42
CA TRP A 46 0.31 0.33 20.35
C TRP A 46 0.40 1.09 19.01
N ALA A 47 -0.63 1.87 18.68
CA ALA A 47 -0.78 2.67 17.46
C ALA A 47 -1.10 4.14 17.81
N PRO A 48 -0.12 4.92 18.32
CA PRO A 48 -0.34 6.32 18.65
C PRO A 48 -0.70 7.11 17.39
N GLY A 49 -1.80 7.87 17.45
CA GLY A 49 -2.34 8.59 16.28
C GLY A 49 -2.97 7.70 15.21
N GLY A 50 -3.15 6.40 15.47
CA GLY A 50 -3.73 5.46 14.51
C GLY A 50 -2.71 4.86 13.52
N HIS A 51 -1.42 5.14 13.68
CA HIS A 51 -0.37 4.57 12.84
C HIS A 51 0.14 3.23 13.40
N LEU A 52 0.20 2.22 12.53
CA LEU A 52 0.79 0.91 12.82
C LEU A 52 2.33 0.98 12.74
N GLY A 53 3.02 0.00 13.34
CA GLY A 53 4.47 -0.11 13.21
C GLY A 53 5.28 0.62 14.29
N ARG A 54 4.72 0.82 15.49
CA ARG A 54 5.51 1.27 16.64
C ARG A 54 6.59 0.22 16.95
N PHE A 55 7.78 0.67 17.37
CA PHE A 55 8.84 -0.24 17.83
C PHE A 55 8.46 -0.83 19.19
N ILE A 56 8.34 -2.15 19.28
CA ILE A 56 7.89 -2.86 20.49
C ILE A 56 8.93 -3.88 20.92
N ILE A 57 9.27 -3.85 22.21
CA ILE A 57 10.20 -4.79 22.83
C ILE A 57 9.40 -5.71 23.76
N TRP A 58 9.49 -7.01 23.52
CA TRP A 58 8.76 -8.02 24.29
C TRP A 58 9.68 -8.75 25.26
N THR A 59 9.23 -8.91 26.50
CA THR A 59 9.82 -9.91 27.40
C THR A 59 9.38 -11.32 26.97
N LYS A 60 10.23 -12.33 27.16
CA LYS A 60 9.93 -13.73 26.80
C LYS A 60 8.56 -14.20 27.34
N SER A 61 8.31 -13.97 28.64
CA SER A 61 7.06 -14.36 29.28
C SER A 61 5.83 -13.60 28.79
N ALA A 62 6.01 -12.34 28.35
CA ALA A 62 4.91 -11.60 27.73
C ALA A 62 4.58 -12.18 26.36
N PHE A 63 5.61 -12.56 25.58
CA PHE A 63 5.41 -13.12 24.25
C PHE A 63 4.68 -14.47 24.29
N GLU A 64 5.08 -15.36 25.21
CA GLU A 64 4.43 -16.67 25.42
C GLU A 64 2.95 -16.54 25.83
N LYS A 65 2.60 -15.48 26.59
CA LYS A 65 1.21 -15.23 27.02
C LYS A 65 0.29 -14.70 25.92
N LEU A 66 0.81 -14.28 24.77
CA LEU A 66 -0.04 -13.79 23.68
C LEU A 66 -0.93 -14.90 23.12
N ASP A 67 -0.41 -16.12 22.99
CA ASP A 67 -1.17 -17.27 22.50
C ASP A 67 -2.32 -17.62 23.45
N GLU A 68 -2.12 -17.53 24.77
CA GLU A 68 -3.17 -17.73 25.77
C GLU A 68 -4.26 -16.63 25.68
N ILE A 69 -3.85 -15.37 25.46
CA ILE A 69 -4.77 -14.23 25.45
C ILE A 69 -5.57 -14.15 24.16
N TYR A 70 -4.96 -14.41 23.01
CA TYR A 70 -5.61 -14.21 21.71
C TYR A 70 -6.00 -15.53 21.03
N GLY A 71 -5.34 -16.65 21.35
CA GLY A 71 -5.50 -17.91 20.66
C GLY A 71 -4.66 -17.98 19.38
N THR A 72 -4.83 -19.08 18.65
CA THR A 72 -4.29 -19.28 17.30
C THR A 72 -5.44 -19.41 16.30
N PHE A 73 -5.14 -19.75 15.04
CA PHE A 73 -6.20 -20.05 14.08
C PHE A 73 -6.93 -21.37 14.39
N ASP A 74 -6.27 -22.29 15.10
CA ASP A 74 -6.82 -23.60 15.45
C ASP A 74 -7.41 -23.65 16.86
N LYS A 75 -6.86 -22.85 17.79
CA LYS A 75 -7.25 -22.83 19.21
C LYS A 75 -7.89 -21.49 19.57
N PRO A 76 -9.10 -21.48 20.17
CA PRO A 76 -9.73 -20.24 20.61
C PRO A 76 -8.95 -19.59 21.77
N SER A 77 -9.22 -18.31 22.03
CA SER A 77 -8.66 -17.60 23.18
C SER A 77 -9.14 -18.22 24.50
N GLU A 78 -8.22 -18.39 25.45
CA GLU A 78 -8.56 -18.86 26.81
C GLU A 78 -9.11 -17.72 27.68
N LYS A 79 -8.66 -16.48 27.44
CA LYS A 79 -9.02 -15.32 28.29
C LYS A 79 -10.17 -14.48 27.76
N LYS A 80 -10.37 -14.43 26.45
CA LYS A 80 -11.39 -13.58 25.81
C LYS A 80 -12.51 -14.46 25.29
N ASN A 81 -13.62 -14.46 26.03
CA ASN A 81 -14.79 -15.25 25.65
C ASN A 81 -15.33 -14.81 24.27
N GLY A 82 -15.57 -15.77 23.38
CA GLY A 82 -16.08 -15.56 22.02
C GLY A 82 -15.10 -14.86 21.06
N TYR A 83 -13.84 -14.63 21.47
CA TYR A 83 -12.84 -14.02 20.60
C TYR A 83 -12.19 -15.07 19.70
N VAL A 84 -12.13 -14.78 18.41
CA VAL A 84 -11.45 -15.58 17.39
C VAL A 84 -10.59 -14.65 16.53
N LEU A 85 -9.40 -15.11 16.13
CA LEU A 85 -8.55 -14.33 15.24
C LEU A 85 -9.26 -14.06 13.90
N PRO A 86 -9.23 -12.82 13.39
CA PRO A 86 -9.74 -12.51 12.06
C PRO A 86 -9.03 -13.33 10.99
N ARG A 87 -9.79 -13.98 10.11
CA ARG A 87 -9.23 -14.69 8.95
C ARG A 87 -8.80 -13.68 7.87
N ALA A 88 -7.61 -13.89 7.31
CA ALA A 88 -7.13 -13.09 6.19
C ALA A 88 -8.03 -13.32 4.97
N LYS A 89 -8.38 -12.23 4.25
CA LYS A 89 -9.19 -12.33 3.02
C LYS A 89 -8.41 -12.91 1.84
N MET A 90 -7.09 -12.72 1.82
CA MET A 90 -6.17 -13.28 0.84
C MET A 90 -5.19 -14.20 1.57
N VAL A 91 -5.06 -15.44 1.11
CA VAL A 91 -4.11 -16.41 1.68
C VAL A 91 -2.67 -16.00 1.34
N ASN A 92 -2.42 -15.65 0.08
CA ASN A 92 -1.16 -15.08 -0.37
C ASN A 92 -1.37 -13.60 -0.71
N THR A 93 -0.62 -12.71 -0.07
CA THR A 93 -0.67 -11.25 -0.29
C THR A 93 0.35 -10.77 -1.32
N ASP A 94 1.26 -11.63 -1.78
CA ASP A 94 2.24 -11.30 -2.82
C ASP A 94 1.58 -11.29 -4.20
N LEU A 95 1.00 -10.14 -4.53
CA LEU A 95 0.31 -9.93 -5.79
C LEU A 95 1.27 -9.98 -6.99
N ALA A 96 2.52 -9.53 -6.82
CA ALA A 96 3.50 -9.53 -7.90
C ALA A 96 3.83 -10.97 -8.32
N ARG A 97 3.99 -11.87 -7.35
CA ARG A 97 4.18 -13.30 -7.61
C ARG A 97 2.97 -13.93 -8.29
N ILE A 98 1.75 -13.62 -7.83
CA ILE A 98 0.52 -14.15 -8.44
C ILE A 98 0.37 -13.67 -9.88
N ILE A 99 0.62 -12.39 -10.15
CA ILE A 99 0.53 -11.82 -11.49
C ILE A 99 1.55 -12.45 -12.42
N ASN A 100 2.78 -12.65 -11.96
CA ASN A 100 3.89 -13.16 -12.78
C ASN A 100 3.98 -14.69 -12.80
N SER A 101 3.00 -15.40 -12.26
CA SER A 101 3.01 -16.87 -12.27
C SER A 101 2.70 -17.40 -13.67
N ASP A 102 3.26 -18.57 -14.02
CA ASP A 102 3.13 -19.17 -15.34
C ASP A 102 1.67 -19.50 -15.69
N GLU A 103 0.89 -19.88 -14.67
CA GLU A 103 -0.54 -20.20 -14.82
C GLU A 103 -1.35 -18.96 -15.25
N VAL A 104 -0.97 -17.78 -14.76
CA VAL A 104 -1.60 -16.52 -15.15
C VAL A 104 -1.04 -16.05 -16.49
N GLN A 105 0.28 -16.00 -16.63
CA GLN A 105 0.94 -15.46 -17.83
C GLN A 105 0.70 -16.28 -19.09
N SER A 106 0.47 -17.59 -18.99
CA SER A 106 0.12 -18.45 -20.13
C SER A 106 -1.25 -18.14 -20.74
N ILE A 107 -2.18 -17.57 -19.95
CA ILE A 107 -3.56 -17.26 -20.39
C ILE A 107 -3.71 -15.77 -20.72
N VAL A 108 -2.95 -14.89 -20.06
CA VAL A 108 -3.05 -13.45 -20.21
C VAL A 108 -2.68 -13.00 -21.63
N LYS A 109 -3.54 -12.15 -22.21
CA LYS A 109 -3.25 -11.52 -23.50
C LYS A 109 -2.13 -10.49 -23.36
N PRO A 110 -1.23 -10.38 -24.35
CA PRO A 110 -0.16 -9.39 -24.31
C PRO A 110 -0.71 -7.96 -24.22
N ILE A 111 0.02 -7.12 -23.51
CA ILE A 111 -0.34 -5.72 -23.29
C ILE A 111 -0.34 -4.97 -24.63
N LYS A 112 -1.45 -4.30 -24.95
CA LYS A 112 -1.52 -3.37 -26.09
C LYS A 112 -0.81 -2.06 -25.74
N LYS A 113 0.38 -1.84 -26.31
CA LYS A 113 1.18 -0.62 -26.06
C LYS A 113 0.73 0.59 -26.89
N GLU A 114 -0.08 0.38 -27.92
CA GLU A 114 -0.52 1.44 -28.82
C GLU A 114 -1.58 2.33 -28.16
N ILE A 115 -1.22 3.60 -27.91
CA ILE A 115 -2.16 4.62 -27.47
C ILE A 115 -2.67 5.36 -28.72
N LYS A 116 -3.91 5.05 -29.14
CA LYS A 116 -4.57 5.76 -30.24
C LYS A 116 -5.07 7.11 -29.75
N ARG A 117 -4.40 8.19 -30.15
CA ARG A 117 -4.86 9.57 -29.91
C ARG A 117 -5.84 9.99 -31.01
N ALA A 118 -6.82 10.81 -30.65
CA ALA A 118 -7.73 11.40 -31.63
C ALA A 118 -6.91 12.26 -32.62
N PRO A 119 -6.95 11.95 -33.93
CA PRO A 119 -6.24 12.76 -34.91
C PRO A 119 -6.95 14.09 -35.10
N LEU A 120 -6.19 15.19 -35.14
CA LEU A 120 -6.73 16.48 -35.56
C LEU A 120 -7.04 16.42 -37.06
N LYS A 121 -8.30 16.69 -37.44
CA LYS A 121 -8.70 16.79 -38.86
C LYS A 121 -8.07 18.03 -39.48
N LYS A 122 -7.07 17.82 -40.34
CA LYS A 122 -6.45 18.89 -41.13
C LYS A 122 -7.24 19.08 -42.44
N ASN A 123 -7.42 20.34 -42.86
CA ASN A 123 -8.10 20.65 -44.13
C ASN A 123 -7.20 20.26 -45.32
N SER A 124 -7.68 19.40 -46.22
CA SER A 124 -6.92 18.89 -47.38
C SER A 124 -6.63 19.97 -48.42
N LEU A 125 -7.54 20.92 -48.64
CA LEU A 125 -7.34 22.01 -49.60
C LEU A 125 -6.22 22.96 -49.16
N LYS A 126 -6.03 23.10 -47.84
CA LYS A 126 -4.97 23.93 -47.25
C LYS A 126 -3.67 23.16 -46.99
N ASN A 127 -3.71 21.82 -46.89
CA ASN A 127 -2.56 20.98 -46.57
C ASN A 127 -2.30 19.92 -47.65
N LEU A 128 -1.24 20.13 -48.43
CA LEU A 128 -0.89 19.25 -49.55
C LEU A 128 -0.67 17.79 -49.11
N ASN A 129 0.02 17.53 -47.99
CA ASN A 129 0.28 16.16 -47.55
C ASN A 129 -1.01 15.40 -47.19
N VAL A 130 -2.00 16.10 -46.65
CA VAL A 130 -3.32 15.54 -46.37
C VAL A 130 -4.08 15.30 -47.67
N MET A 131 -4.01 16.24 -48.63
CA MET A 131 -4.58 16.03 -49.96
C MET A 131 -3.97 14.82 -50.66
N LEU A 132 -2.65 14.67 -50.63
CA LEU A 132 -1.95 13.56 -51.28
C LEU A 132 -2.24 12.22 -50.60
N LYS A 133 -2.40 12.20 -49.27
CA LYS A 133 -2.82 11.00 -48.54
C LYS A 133 -4.24 10.55 -48.92
N LEU A 134 -5.13 11.50 -49.24
CA LEU A 134 -6.52 11.23 -49.63
C LEU A 134 -6.66 10.97 -51.14
N ASN A 135 -5.94 11.74 -51.97
CA ASN A 135 -5.97 11.69 -53.43
C ASN A 135 -4.56 11.94 -54.02
N PRO A 136 -3.81 10.87 -54.37
CA PRO A 136 -2.49 10.98 -54.98
C PRO A 136 -2.48 11.68 -56.35
N TYR A 137 -3.56 11.59 -57.13
CA TYR A 137 -3.67 12.21 -58.45
C TYR A 137 -3.64 13.74 -58.39
N ALA A 138 -4.02 14.33 -57.25
CA ALA A 138 -3.96 15.78 -57.03
C ALA A 138 -2.57 16.37 -57.28
N LYS A 139 -1.49 15.58 -57.12
CA LYS A 139 -0.13 16.00 -57.44
C LYS A 139 0.07 16.23 -58.95
N ALA A 140 -0.35 15.26 -59.75
CA ALA A 140 -0.20 15.29 -61.20
C ALA A 140 -1.09 16.38 -61.79
N ALA A 141 -2.35 16.44 -61.36
CA ALA A 141 -3.29 17.47 -61.79
C ALA A 141 -2.77 18.89 -61.51
N ARG A 142 -2.25 19.15 -60.30
CA ARG A 142 -1.69 20.46 -59.95
C ARG A 142 -0.42 20.80 -60.74
N ARG A 143 0.41 19.81 -61.05
CA ARG A 143 1.60 20.01 -61.90
C ARG A 143 1.22 20.34 -63.34
N MET A 144 0.24 19.64 -63.91
CA MET A 144 -0.25 19.94 -65.26
C MET A 144 -0.88 21.34 -65.32
N ALA A 145 -1.66 21.73 -64.30
CA ALA A 145 -2.21 23.08 -64.21
C ALA A 145 -1.12 24.16 -64.17
N LEU A 146 -0.09 23.99 -63.33
CA LEU A 146 1.03 24.93 -63.26
C LEU A 146 1.82 25.03 -64.57
N LEU A 147 2.00 23.92 -65.29
CA LEU A 147 2.67 23.90 -66.59
C LEU A 147 1.81 24.54 -67.70
N ALA A 148 0.49 24.58 -67.53
CA ALA A 148 -0.43 25.22 -68.48
C ALA A 148 -0.62 26.72 -68.20
N GLU A 149 -0.40 27.17 -66.96
CA GLU A 149 -0.46 28.59 -66.56
C GLU A 149 0.86 29.35 -66.79
N ALA A 150 1.99 28.64 -66.93
CA ALA A 150 3.32 29.20 -67.19
C ALA A 150 3.58 29.39 -68.69
#